data_AF-A0A1C5ME32-F1
#
_entry.id   AF-A0A1C5ME32-F1
#
_cell.length_a   1.000
_cell.length_b   1.000
_cell.length_c   1.000
_cell.angle_alpha   90.00
_cell.angle_beta   90.00
_cell.angle_gamma   90.00
#
_symmetry.space_group_name_H-M   'P 1'
#
loop_
_entity.id
_entity.type
_entity.pdbx_description
1 polymer ?
#
loop_
_entity_poly.entity_id
_entity_poly.type
_entity_poly.pdbx_seq_one_letter_code
_entity_poly.pdbx_strand_id
1 'polypeptide(L)'
;MMLIVNLIAISLQNSYKFAESNKNTIEMVNIAESYINDKKEIIKSTKEINKLQEQNQIGKYKIESTIKKDENIYRCYKLNVKVTYQDKNLEVSTYVTKK
;
A
#
# COMPACT_ATOMS: atom_id res chain seq x y z
N MET A 1 39.16 9.83 -21.69
CA MET A 1 38.45 10.87 -20.92
C MET A 1 36.93 10.80 -21.13
N MET A 2 36.42 10.70 -22.37
CA MET A 2 34.97 10.61 -22.68
C MET A 2 34.24 9.42 -22.04
N LEU A 3 34.89 8.25 -21.97
CA LEU A 3 34.33 7.04 -21.32
C LEU A 3 34.07 7.22 -19.82
N ILE A 4 34.96 7.93 -19.11
CA ILE A 4 34.81 8.17 -17.66
C ILE A 4 33.64 9.11 -17.40
N VAL A 5 33.52 10.18 -18.19
CA VAL A 5 32.39 11.12 -18.09
C VAL A 5 31.05 10.42 -18.33
N ASN A 6 30.99 9.52 -19.32
CA ASN A 6 29.80 8.73 -19.60
C ASN A 6 29.44 7.78 -18.46
N LEU A 7 30.42 7.10 -17.86
CA LEU A 7 30.19 6.22 -16.72
C LEU A 7 29.64 6.99 -15.51
N ILE A 8 30.22 8.16 -15.22
CA ILE A 8 29.75 9.04 -14.14
C ILE A 8 28.30 9.48 -14.41
N ALA A 9 27.99 9.94 -15.63
CA ALA A 9 26.64 10.36 -16.00
C ALA A 9 25.61 9.23 -15.84
N ILE A 10 25.92 8.01 -16.31
CA ILE A 10 25.06 6.84 -16.17
C ILE A 10 24.85 6.49 -14.68
N SER A 11 25.92 6.48 -13.89
CA SER A 11 25.84 6.17 -12.45
C SER A 11 24.97 7.18 -11.69
N LEU A 12 25.06 8.46 -12.05
CA LEU A 12 24.28 9.52 -11.44
C LEU A 12 22.80 9.39 -11.82
N GLN A 13 22.52 9.12 -13.11
CA GLN A 13 21.15 8.91 -13.58
C GLN A 13 20.50 7.70 -12.92
N ASN A 14 21.24 6.60 -12.73
CA ASN A 14 20.74 5.42 -12.04
C ASN A 14 20.47 5.71 -10.55
N SER A 15 21.39 6.40 -9.89
CA SER A 15 21.21 6.82 -8.49
C SER A 15 19.96 7.69 -8.31
N TYR A 16 19.72 8.63 -9.23
CA TYR A 16 18.52 9.47 -9.22
C TYR A 16 17.25 8.64 -9.36
N LYS A 17 17.19 7.75 -10.36
CA LYS A 17 16.05 6.84 -10.57
C LYS A 17 15.78 5.97 -9.33
N PHE A 18 16.84 5.49 -8.68
CA PHE A 18 16.73 4.70 -7.46
C PHE A 18 16.15 5.52 -6.29
N ALA A 19 16.66 6.74 -6.08
CA ALA A 19 16.16 7.64 -5.04
C ALA A 19 14.68 7.99 -5.25
N GLU A 20 14.28 8.30 -6.48
CA GLU A 20 12.88 8.57 -6.84
C GLU A 20 11.99 7.33 -6.61
N SER A 21 12.46 6.17 -7.04
CA SER A 21 11.80 4.88 -6.81
C SER A 21 11.58 4.61 -5.31
N ASN A 22 12.56 4.90 -4.46
CA ASN A 22 12.46 4.75 -3.01
C ASN A 22 11.46 5.74 -2.42
N LYS A 23 11.49 7.00 -2.84
CA LYS A 23 10.52 8.01 -2.41
C LYS A 23 9.09 7.56 -2.70
N ASN A 24 8.81 7.09 -3.92
CA ASN A 24 7.49 6.58 -4.29
C ASN A 24 7.10 5.37 -3.42
N THR A 25 8.04 4.49 -3.08
CA THR A 25 7.78 3.31 -2.23
C THR A 25 7.40 3.74 -0.80
N ILE A 26 8.10 4.74 -0.24
CA ILE A 26 7.77 5.31 1.08
C ILE A 26 6.37 5.93 1.06
N GLU A 27 6.04 6.70 0.01
CA GLU A 27 4.69 7.27 -0.15
C GLU A 27 3.61 6.18 -0.21
N MET A 28 3.85 5.09 -0.96
CA MET A 28 2.93 3.95 -1.02
C MET A 28 2.70 3.30 0.35
N VAL A 29 3.75 3.14 1.16
CA VAL A 29 3.65 2.60 2.53
C VAL A 29 2.81 3.51 3.41
N ASN A 30 3.07 4.82 3.38
CA ASN A 30 2.32 5.79 4.18
C ASN A 30 0.82 5.80 3.80
N ILE A 31 0.51 5.70 2.51
CA ILE A 31 -0.88 5.58 2.04
C ILE A 31 -1.51 4.30 2.56
N ALA A 32 -0.81 3.16 2.46
CA ALA A 32 -1.32 1.88 2.92
C ALA A 32 -1.59 1.89 4.44
N GLU A 33 -0.68 2.44 5.26
CA GLU A 33 -0.87 2.58 6.70
C GLU A 33 -2.07 3.47 7.06
N SER A 34 -2.22 4.62 6.40
CA SER A 34 -3.37 5.50 6.62
C SER A 34 -4.68 4.76 6.35
N TYR A 35 -4.79 4.09 5.20
CA TYR A 35 -5.98 3.32 4.85
C TYR A 35 -6.23 2.17 5.82
N ILE A 36 -5.18 1.50 6.30
CA ILE A 36 -5.33 0.45 7.29
C ILE A 36 -5.94 1.00 8.58
N ASN A 37 -5.46 2.16 9.04
CA ASN A 37 -5.97 2.78 10.26
C ASN A 37 -7.42 3.23 10.10
N ASP A 38 -7.77 3.83 8.97
CA ASP A 38 -9.16 4.23 8.68
C ASP A 38 -10.09 3.02 8.64
N LYS A 39 -9.70 1.95 7.93
CA LYS A 39 -10.51 0.72 7.83
C LYS A 39 -10.60 -0.03 9.16
N LYS A 40 -9.57 0.00 10.00
CA LYS A 40 -9.64 -0.54 11.37
C LYS A 40 -10.76 0.12 12.17
N GLU A 41 -10.90 1.43 12.08
CA GLU A 41 -11.96 2.16 12.79
C GLU A 41 -13.35 1.85 12.23
N ILE A 42 -13.49 1.67 10.92
CA ILE A 42 -14.73 1.21 10.30
C ILE A 42 -15.12 -0.19 10.80
N ILE A 43 -14.17 -1.12 10.88
CA ILE A 43 -14.42 -2.49 11.38
C ILE A 43 -14.90 -2.47 12.83
N LYS A 44 -14.30 -1.62 13.68
CA LYS A 44 -14.69 -1.50 15.09
C LYS A 44 -16.08 -0.88 15.26
N SER A 45 -16.40 0.15 14.48
CA SER A 45 -17.65 0.92 14.62
C SER A 45 -18.86 0.26 13.94
N THR A 46 -18.67 -0.48 12.85
CA THR A 46 -19.77 -1.10 12.09
C THR A 46 -20.25 -2.39 12.76
N LYS A 47 -21.56 -2.69 12.73
CA LYS A 47 -22.13 -3.89 13.36
C LYS A 47 -21.44 -5.18 12.92
N GLU A 48 -21.44 -5.47 11.62
CA GLU A 48 -20.83 -6.68 11.04
C GLU A 48 -20.49 -6.44 9.55
N ILE A 49 -19.33 -6.94 9.10
CA ILE A 49 -18.85 -6.80 7.71
C ILE A 49 -18.45 -8.18 7.18
N ASN A 50 -19.27 -8.80 6.34
CA ASN A 50 -18.92 -10.11 5.76
C ASN A 50 -17.78 -9.97 4.74
N LYS A 51 -17.96 -9.07 3.79
CA LYS A 51 -16.96 -8.70 2.80
C LYS A 51 -17.19 -7.25 2.38
N LEU A 52 -16.13 -6.46 2.35
CA LEU A 52 -16.14 -5.12 1.77
C LEU A 52 -14.93 -5.00 0.85
N GLN A 53 -15.15 -4.51 -0.35
CA GLN A 53 -14.07 -4.22 -1.28
C GLN A 53 -14.27 -2.81 -1.80
N GLU A 54 -13.22 -2.01 -1.74
CA GLU A 54 -13.25 -0.64 -2.21
C GLU A 54 -12.03 -0.36 -3.06
N GLN A 55 -12.21 0.50 -4.05
CA GLN A 55 -11.14 1.03 -4.86
C GLN A 55 -11.17 2.54 -4.77
N ASN A 56 -10.00 3.14 -4.62
CA ASN A 56 -9.83 4.57 -4.63
C ASN A 56 -8.59 4.96 -5.41
N GLN A 57 -8.47 6.24 -5.73
CA GLN A 57 -7.32 6.80 -6.42
C GLN A 57 -6.88 8.08 -5.73
N ILE A 58 -5.60 8.14 -5.34
CA ILE A 58 -4.97 9.34 -4.77
C ILE A 58 -3.85 9.75 -5.70
N GLY A 59 -4.13 10.77 -6.51
CA GLY A 59 -3.22 11.23 -7.56
C GLY A 59 -2.87 10.10 -8.53
N LYS A 60 -1.59 9.70 -8.51
CA LYS A 60 -1.04 8.64 -9.36
C LYS A 60 -1.15 7.23 -8.77
N TYR A 61 -1.56 7.10 -7.51
CA TYR A 61 -1.64 5.82 -6.81
C TYR A 61 -3.06 5.26 -6.88
N LYS A 62 -3.19 4.00 -7.29
CA LYS A 62 -4.44 3.23 -7.18
C LYS A 62 -4.44 2.44 -5.89
N ILE A 63 -5.48 2.56 -5.08
CA ILE A 63 -5.63 1.86 -3.80
C ILE A 63 -6.80 0.89 -3.93
N GLU A 64 -6.58 -0.35 -3.51
CA GLU A 64 -7.61 -1.37 -3.40
C GLU A 64 -7.61 -1.89 -1.97
N SER A 65 -8.74 -1.82 -1.28
CA SER A 65 -8.88 -2.37 0.07
C SER A 65 -9.90 -3.49 0.08
N THR A 66 -9.61 -4.55 0.81
CA THR A 66 -10.50 -5.70 0.99
C THR A 66 -10.57 -6.05 2.47
N ILE A 67 -11.78 -6.04 3.03
CA ILE A 67 -12.09 -6.56 4.35
C ILE A 67 -12.86 -7.85 4.16
N LYS A 68 -12.43 -8.93 4.79
CA LYS A 68 -13.14 -10.21 4.81
C LYS A 68 -13.20 -10.73 6.24
N LYS A 69 -14.39 -11.12 6.69
CA LYS A 69 -14.54 -11.81 7.98
C LYS A 69 -13.81 -13.16 7.93
N ASP A 70 -13.06 -13.46 8.99
CA ASP A 70 -12.53 -14.80 9.20
C ASP A 70 -13.66 -15.67 9.77
N GLU A 71 -14.01 -16.73 9.05
CA GLU A 71 -15.10 -17.63 9.44
C GLU A 71 -14.71 -18.49 10.66
N ASN A 72 -13.40 -18.67 10.91
CA ASN A 72 -12.90 -19.54 11.97
C ASN A 72 -12.73 -18.82 13.31
N ILE A 73 -12.75 -17.48 13.33
CA ILE A 73 -12.46 -16.68 14.53
C ILE A 73 -13.56 -15.65 14.73
N TYR A 74 -14.24 -15.73 15.87
CA TYR A 74 -15.33 -14.81 16.22
C TYR A 74 -14.88 -13.35 16.14
N ARG A 75 -15.59 -12.55 15.32
CA ARG A 75 -15.35 -11.11 15.13
C ARG A 75 -13.91 -10.75 14.71
N CYS A 76 -13.24 -11.63 13.99
CA CYS A 76 -11.96 -11.35 13.35
C CYS A 76 -12.17 -11.00 11.87
N TYR A 77 -11.45 -10.00 11.39
CA TYR A 77 -11.52 -9.54 10.02
C TYR A 77 -10.10 -9.43 9.45
N LYS A 78 -9.89 -10.04 8.29
CA LYS A 78 -8.70 -9.83 7.48
C LYS A 78 -8.89 -8.57 6.66
N LEU A 79 -8.02 -7.59 6.86
CA LEU A 79 -7.95 -6.35 6.10
C LEU A 79 -6.71 -6.41 5.22
N ASN A 80 -6.90 -6.21 3.92
CA ASN A 80 -5.84 -6.11 2.95
C ASN A 80 -5.93 -4.75 2.25
N VAL A 81 -4.81 -4.06 2.13
CA VAL A 81 -4.68 -2.81 1.37
C VAL A 81 -3.56 -2.98 0.36
N LYS A 82 -3.91 -2.83 -0.91
CA LYS A 82 -2.99 -2.85 -2.03
C LYS A 82 -2.88 -1.46 -2.63
N VAL A 83 -1.66 -0.94 -2.73
CA VAL A 83 -1.35 0.32 -3.41
C VAL A 83 -0.55 -0.01 -4.66
N THR A 84 -1.00 0.50 -5.80
CA THR A 84 -0.40 0.25 -7.12
C THR A 84 0.05 1.55 -7.74
N TYR A 85 1.27 1.56 -8.28
CA TYR A 85 1.82 2.67 -9.05
C TYR A 85 2.74 2.15 -10.14
N GLN A 86 2.44 2.47 -11.40
CA GLN A 86 3.12 1.90 -12.57
C GLN A 86 3.14 0.36 -12.46
N ASP A 87 4.30 -0.26 -12.64
CA ASP A 87 4.46 -1.72 -12.55
C ASP A 87 4.68 -2.22 -11.11
N LYS A 88 4.61 -1.33 -10.11
CA LYS A 88 4.82 -1.67 -8.69
C LYS A 88 3.52 -1.88 -7.95
N ASN A 89 3.50 -2.94 -7.17
CA ASN A 89 2.43 -3.28 -6.25
C ASN A 89 3.00 -3.37 -4.84
N LEU A 90 2.43 -2.62 -3.91
CA LEU A 90 2.64 -2.79 -2.47
C LEU A 90 1.37 -3.38 -1.89
N GLU A 91 1.47 -4.47 -1.14
CA GLU A 91 0.34 -5.12 -0.50
C GLU A 91 0.61 -5.28 1.00
N VAL A 92 -0.29 -4.77 1.83
CA VAL A 92 -0.19 -4.86 3.28
C VAL A 92 -1.46 -5.50 3.82
N SER A 93 -1.31 -6.65 4.46
CA SER A 93 -2.38 -7.38 5.09
C SER A 93 -2.26 -7.34 6.61
N THR A 94 -3.38 -7.17 7.30
CA THR A 94 -3.46 -7.16 8.76
C THR A 94 -4.76 -7.81 9.22
N TYR A 95 -4.82 -8.18 10.50
CA TYR A 95 -6.02 -8.74 11.13
C TYR A 95 -6.53 -7.77 12.20
N VAL A 96 -7.85 -7.63 12.26
CA VAL A 96 -8.54 -6.75 13.20
C VAL A 96 -9.58 -7.58 13.94
N THR A 97 -9.41 -7.67 15.25
CA THR A 97 -10.40 -8.31 16.14
C THR A 97 -11.27 -7.25 16.78
N LYS A 98 -12.58 -7.44 16.71
CA LYS A 98 -13.54 -6.58 17.41
C LYS A 98 -13.91 -7.21 18.75
N LYS A 99 -13.60 -6.51 19.85
CA LYS A 99 -14.02 -6.88 21.21
C LYS A 99 -15.54 -6.67 21.36
#